data_AF-A0A928ZT79-F1
#
_entry.id   AF-A0A928ZT79-F1
#
_cell.length_a   1.000
_cell.length_b   1.000
_cell.length_c   1.000
_cell.angle_alpha   90.00
_cell.angle_beta   90.00
_cell.angle_gamma   90.00
#
_symmetry.space_group_name_H-M   'P 1'
#
loop_
_entity.id
_entity.type
_entity.pdbx_description
1 polymer ?
#
loop_
_entity_poly.entity_id
_entity_poly.type
_entity_poly.pdbx_seq_one_letter_code
_entity_poly.pdbx_strand_id
1 'polypeptide(L)'
;MEKAFYEQRKQALIQEITLAFEGVSREEGVTLHEATVLDDYGGPEERAKARARDTEQSWQAVPESDIRLTDAVLSFLDDKGFRYYIPAYMVWYLRHIDDEASIHRSTTFDSVVFHLTYFDQGLSEGGIPEKFKLFTAAQGRAIAHFLLFESARQEALEKQWMKASLTKGGLSPEDIEPILQAQDFQDAQIRSALDRYWQKFLPAS
;
A
#
# COMPACT_ATOMS: atom_id res chain seq x y z
N MET A 1 -6.38 -15.61 12.89
CA MET A 1 -5.34 -14.93 13.71
C MET A 1 -6.02 -14.40 14.95
N GLU A 2 -5.44 -14.57 16.14
CA GLU A 2 -6.01 -13.94 17.33
C GLU A 2 -6.00 -12.41 17.14
N LYS A 3 -7.15 -11.75 17.31
CA LYS A 3 -7.32 -10.32 16.98
C LYS A 3 -6.22 -9.44 17.61
N ALA A 4 -5.83 -9.75 18.84
CA ALA A 4 -4.75 -9.05 19.55
C ALA A 4 -3.39 -9.16 18.84
N PHE A 5 -3.04 -10.34 18.34
CA PHE A 5 -1.78 -10.57 17.60
C PHE A 5 -1.79 -9.85 16.24
N TYR A 6 -2.94 -9.84 15.56
CA TYR A 6 -3.13 -9.07 14.32
C TYR A 6 -2.89 -7.57 14.53
N GLU A 7 -3.55 -6.98 15.53
CA GLU A 7 -3.39 -5.56 15.86
C GLU A 7 -1.95 -5.23 16.31
N GLN A 8 -1.30 -6.13 17.06
CA GLN A 8 0.10 -5.95 17.44
C GLN A 8 1.03 -5.92 16.22
N ARG A 9 0.83 -6.82 15.26
CA ARG A 9 1.59 -6.84 14.00
C ARG A 9 1.37 -5.57 13.19
N LYS A 10 0.13 -5.11 13.10
CA LYS A 10 -0.26 -3.86 12.42
C LYS A 10 0.45 -2.66 13.04
N GLN A 11 0.43 -2.55 14.37
CA GLN A 11 1.10 -1.47 15.09
C GLN A 11 2.63 -1.51 14.96
N ALA A 12 3.23 -2.70 15.01
CA ALA A 12 4.67 -2.88 14.83
C ALA A 12 5.10 -2.47 13.40
N LEU A 13 4.31 -2.81 12.40
CA LEU A 13 4.57 -2.41 11.02
C LEU A 13 4.44 -0.89 10.81
N ILE A 14 3.44 -0.25 11.43
CA ILE A 14 3.34 1.23 11.44
C ILE A 14 4.62 1.84 12.01
N GLN A 15 5.12 1.33 13.13
CA GLN A 15 6.37 1.82 13.74
C GLN A 15 7.58 1.60 12.83
N GLU A 16 7.69 0.44 12.18
CA GLU A 16 8.76 0.15 11.22
C GLU A 16 8.74 1.14 10.04
N ILE A 17 7.57 1.38 9.45
CA ILE A 17 7.41 2.35 8.37
C ILE A 17 7.80 3.75 8.84
N THR A 18 7.32 4.17 10.01
CA THR A 18 7.69 5.48 10.58
C THR A 18 9.20 5.63 10.72
N LEU A 19 9.89 4.64 11.28
CA LEU A 19 11.34 4.68 11.46
C LEU A 19 12.11 4.64 10.13
N ALA A 20 11.67 3.81 9.17
CA ALA A 20 12.34 3.66 7.88
C ALA A 20 12.25 4.91 6.99
N PHE A 21 11.20 5.71 7.17
CA PHE A 21 10.94 6.94 6.42
C PHE A 21 11.17 8.21 7.25
N GLU A 22 11.71 8.10 8.46
CA GLU A 22 12.02 9.25 9.31
C GLU A 22 12.96 10.24 8.57
N GLY A 23 12.62 11.53 8.61
CA GLY A 23 13.41 12.58 7.97
C GLY A 23 13.36 12.63 6.44
N VAL A 24 12.51 11.84 5.78
CA VAL A 24 12.30 11.97 4.32
C VAL A 24 11.67 13.33 4.00
N SER A 25 12.41 14.14 3.23
CA SER A 25 11.93 15.42 2.70
C SER A 25 11.30 15.23 1.32
N ARG A 26 10.30 16.06 1.01
CA ARG A 26 9.68 16.12 -0.31
C ARG A 26 10.60 16.74 -1.36
N GLU A 27 11.55 17.57 -0.93
CA GLU A 27 12.36 18.41 -1.81
C GLU A 27 11.46 19.18 -2.79
N GLU A 28 11.83 19.22 -4.08
CA GLU A 28 11.00 19.78 -5.15
C GLU A 28 10.02 18.76 -5.77
N GLY A 29 9.76 17.64 -5.11
CA GLY A 29 8.82 16.63 -5.58
C GLY A 29 7.40 17.17 -5.77
N VAL A 30 6.65 16.55 -6.66
CA VAL A 30 5.23 16.90 -6.93
C VAL A 30 4.41 16.71 -5.65
N THR A 31 3.58 17.70 -5.31
CA THR A 31 2.69 17.65 -4.13
C THR A 31 1.36 16.94 -4.39
N LEU A 32 0.60 16.59 -3.33
CA LEU A 32 -0.69 15.91 -3.52
C LEU A 32 -1.67 16.76 -4.31
N HIS A 33 -1.82 18.04 -3.96
CA HIS A 33 -2.74 18.90 -4.70
C HIS A 33 -2.23 19.24 -6.09
N GLU A 34 -0.90 19.32 -6.32
CA GLU A 34 -0.37 19.40 -7.68
C GLU A 34 -0.69 18.16 -8.51
N ALA A 35 -0.58 16.97 -7.92
CA ALA A 35 -0.89 15.71 -8.59
C ALA A 35 -2.36 15.64 -8.98
N THR A 36 -3.29 16.14 -8.16
CA THR A 36 -4.70 16.31 -8.54
C THR A 36 -4.85 17.24 -9.74
N VAL A 37 -4.18 18.40 -9.73
CA VAL A 37 -4.23 19.33 -10.86
C VAL A 37 -3.65 18.71 -12.14
N LEU A 38 -2.60 17.89 -12.02
CA LEU A 38 -2.03 17.16 -13.16
C LEU A 38 -3.01 16.14 -13.75
N ASP A 39 -3.74 15.42 -12.90
CA ASP A 39 -4.80 14.49 -13.31
C ASP A 39 -5.93 15.22 -14.06
N ASP A 40 -6.30 16.41 -13.58
CA ASP A 40 -7.29 17.29 -14.20
C ASP A 40 -6.77 18.07 -15.43
N TYR A 41 -5.58 17.73 -15.95
CA TYR A 41 -4.91 18.41 -17.07
C TYR A 41 -4.66 19.92 -16.86
N GLY A 42 -4.55 20.35 -15.61
CA GLY A 42 -4.38 21.74 -15.23
C GLY A 42 -2.99 22.32 -15.55
N GLY A 43 -2.96 23.64 -15.71
CA GLY A 43 -1.78 24.37 -16.16
C GLY A 43 -0.77 24.73 -15.05
N PRO A 44 0.39 25.30 -15.42
CA PRO A 44 1.44 25.67 -14.45
C PRO A 44 0.98 26.63 -13.33
N GLU A 45 0.08 27.57 -13.63
CA GLU A 45 -0.44 28.52 -12.63
C GLU A 45 -1.34 27.82 -11.59
N GLU A 46 -2.18 26.89 -12.02
CA GLU A 46 -3.06 26.11 -11.15
C GLU A 46 -2.24 25.19 -10.26
N ARG A 47 -1.20 24.55 -10.82
CA ARG A 47 -0.24 23.74 -10.08
C ARG A 47 0.50 24.56 -9.00
N ALA A 48 0.94 25.77 -9.33
CA ALA A 48 1.61 26.63 -8.37
C ALA A 48 0.68 27.03 -7.20
N LYS A 49 -0.60 27.31 -7.48
CA LYS A 49 -1.61 27.56 -6.44
C LYS A 49 -1.91 26.31 -5.60
N ALA A 50 -1.96 25.14 -6.23
CA ALA A 50 -2.19 23.87 -5.56
C ALA A 50 -1.03 23.54 -4.61
N ARG A 51 0.22 23.64 -5.08
CA ARG A 51 1.45 23.43 -4.29
C ARG A 51 1.48 24.27 -3.02
N ALA A 52 0.97 25.50 -3.08
CA ALA A 52 0.93 26.40 -1.92
C ALA A 52 -0.01 25.91 -0.79
N ARG A 53 -0.88 24.94 -1.05
CA ARG A 53 -1.77 24.32 -0.04
C ARG A 53 -1.06 23.22 0.75
N ASP A 54 -0.10 22.55 0.13
CA ASP A 54 0.69 21.45 0.71
C ASP A 54 1.84 22.00 1.57
N THR A 55 1.48 22.57 2.73
CA THR A 55 2.39 23.30 3.63
C THR A 55 3.16 22.40 4.62
N GLU A 56 2.79 21.13 4.69
CA GLU A 56 3.38 20.15 5.59
C GLU A 56 4.88 19.98 5.33
N GLN A 57 5.64 19.93 6.42
CA GLN A 57 7.11 19.83 6.40
C GLN A 57 7.59 18.38 6.55
N SER A 58 6.66 17.46 6.86
CA SER A 58 6.94 16.06 7.14
C SER A 58 5.79 15.22 6.65
N TRP A 59 6.07 14.05 6.08
CA TRP A 59 5.04 13.18 5.52
C TRP A 59 4.05 12.69 6.59
N GLN A 60 4.47 12.63 7.87
CA GLN A 60 3.62 12.30 9.01
C GLN A 60 2.53 13.35 9.29
N ALA A 61 2.71 14.58 8.78
CA ALA A 61 1.79 15.70 8.98
C ALA A 61 0.82 15.88 7.80
N VAL A 62 0.90 15.02 6.78
CA VAL A 62 -0.06 15.01 5.67
C VAL A 62 -1.46 14.71 6.21
N PRO A 63 -2.48 15.53 5.92
CA PRO A 63 -3.83 15.29 6.42
C PRO A 63 -4.41 13.97 5.92
N GLU A 64 -4.96 13.16 6.83
CA GLU A 64 -5.62 11.88 6.46
C GLU A 64 -6.82 12.10 5.53
N SER A 65 -7.47 13.27 5.62
CA SER A 65 -8.55 13.65 4.69
C SER A 65 -8.07 13.75 3.24
N ASP A 66 -6.85 14.22 3.04
CA ASP A 66 -6.28 14.44 1.72
C ASP A 66 -5.92 13.08 1.14
N ILE A 67 -5.20 12.24 1.89
CA ILE A 67 -4.88 10.85 1.51
C ILE A 67 -6.13 10.06 1.11
N ARG A 68 -7.19 10.14 1.90
CA ARG A 68 -8.44 9.41 1.66
C ARG A 68 -9.14 9.83 0.36
N LEU A 69 -9.04 11.11 -0.02
CA LEU A 69 -9.77 11.69 -1.15
C LEU A 69 -8.95 11.74 -2.44
N THR A 70 -7.69 11.31 -2.41
CA THR A 70 -6.79 11.35 -3.55
C THR A 70 -6.25 9.96 -3.85
N ASP A 71 -7.08 9.11 -4.45
CA ASP A 71 -6.71 7.74 -4.84
C ASP A 71 -5.89 7.71 -6.15
N ALA A 72 -6.19 8.57 -7.11
CA ALA A 72 -5.51 8.63 -8.41
C ALA A 72 -4.13 9.30 -8.38
N VAL A 73 -3.85 10.14 -7.36
CA VAL A 73 -2.67 11.03 -7.36
C VAL A 73 -1.34 10.30 -7.32
N LEU A 74 -1.29 9.06 -6.81
CA LEU A 74 -0.05 8.26 -6.80
C LEU A 74 0.49 7.98 -8.22
N SER A 75 -0.35 8.09 -9.26
CA SER A 75 0.04 8.00 -10.67
C SER A 75 0.75 9.26 -11.19
N PHE A 76 0.51 10.41 -10.55
CA PHE A 76 0.96 11.73 -11.01
C PHE A 76 2.07 12.33 -10.16
N LEU A 77 2.47 11.64 -9.08
CA LEU A 77 3.66 11.97 -8.33
C LEU A 77 4.90 11.64 -9.15
N ASP A 78 5.90 12.53 -9.09
CA ASP A 78 7.26 12.19 -9.53
C ASP A 78 7.94 11.27 -8.51
N ASP A 79 9.13 10.76 -8.84
CA ASP A 79 9.83 9.79 -7.99
C ASP A 79 10.06 10.32 -6.56
N LYS A 80 10.33 11.63 -6.42
CA LYS A 80 10.55 12.29 -5.11
C LYS A 80 9.26 12.45 -4.33
N GLY A 81 8.20 12.93 -4.96
CA GLY A 81 6.87 13.03 -4.38
C GLY A 81 6.35 11.66 -3.95
N PHE A 82 6.54 10.63 -4.78
CA PHE A 82 6.15 9.26 -4.46
C PHE A 82 6.87 8.76 -3.21
N ARG A 83 8.20 8.93 -3.14
CA ARG A 83 8.99 8.55 -1.95
C ARG A 83 8.55 9.27 -0.69
N TYR A 84 8.12 10.53 -0.80
CA TYR A 84 7.64 11.34 0.32
C TYR A 84 6.25 10.90 0.81
N TYR A 85 5.28 10.70 -0.08
CA TYR A 85 3.89 10.41 0.31
C TYR A 85 3.60 8.94 0.57
N ILE A 86 4.29 8.00 -0.08
CA ILE A 86 4.00 6.58 0.09
C ILE A 86 4.01 6.08 1.56
N PRO A 87 4.91 6.52 2.48
CA PRO A 87 4.80 6.12 3.89
C PRO A 87 3.53 6.64 4.57
N ALA A 88 3.07 7.86 4.24
CA ALA A 88 1.82 8.41 4.78
C ALA A 88 0.63 7.56 4.34
N TYR A 89 0.60 7.15 3.07
CA TYR A 89 -0.42 6.28 2.51
C TYR A 89 -0.40 4.88 3.13
N MET A 90 0.77 4.25 3.30
CA MET A 90 0.88 2.94 3.96
C MET A 90 0.44 3.00 5.44
N VAL A 91 0.78 4.06 6.17
CA VAL A 91 0.35 4.23 7.56
C VAL A 91 -1.15 4.47 7.64
N TRP A 92 -1.71 5.32 6.78
CA TRP A 92 -3.15 5.54 6.66
C TRP A 92 -3.88 4.23 6.32
N TYR A 93 -3.36 3.46 5.36
CA TYR A 93 -3.86 2.14 4.99
C TYR A 93 -4.00 1.26 6.23
N LEU A 94 -2.91 1.07 6.99
CA LEU A 94 -2.89 0.18 8.15
C LEU A 94 -3.81 0.65 9.29
N ARG A 95 -4.04 1.97 9.43
CA ARG A 95 -4.96 2.50 10.43
C ARG A 95 -6.42 2.21 10.11
N HIS A 96 -6.78 2.19 8.83
CA HIS A 96 -8.19 2.24 8.39
C HIS A 96 -8.69 1.03 7.62
N ILE A 97 -7.82 0.10 7.19
CA ILE A 97 -8.22 -1.03 6.33
C ILE A 97 -9.28 -1.95 6.97
N ASP A 98 -9.36 -1.96 8.30
CA ASP A 98 -10.33 -2.78 9.06
C ASP A 98 -11.53 -1.96 9.57
N ASP A 99 -11.62 -0.67 9.25
CA ASP A 99 -12.71 0.17 9.72
C ASP A 99 -14.02 -0.17 8.99
N GLU A 100 -15.04 -0.56 9.77
CA GLU A 100 -16.35 -0.95 9.23
C GLU A 100 -17.19 0.25 8.77
N ALA A 101 -16.85 1.47 9.19
CA ALA A 101 -17.61 2.66 8.85
C ALA A 101 -17.42 3.02 7.36
N SER A 102 -18.53 3.30 6.67
CA SER A 102 -18.54 3.56 5.22
C SER A 102 -17.65 4.73 4.80
N ILE A 103 -17.37 5.67 5.70
CA ILE A 103 -16.48 6.81 5.45
C ILE A 103 -15.03 6.39 5.15
N HIS A 104 -14.64 5.18 5.55
CA HIS A 104 -13.31 4.62 5.29
C HIS A 104 -13.27 3.74 4.03
N ARG A 105 -14.43 3.43 3.41
CA ARG A 105 -14.42 2.77 2.09
C ARG A 105 -13.83 3.72 1.06
N SER A 106 -12.61 3.43 0.63
CA SER A 106 -11.89 4.23 -0.35
C SER A 106 -11.14 3.32 -1.32
N THR A 107 -11.13 3.71 -2.60
CA THR A 107 -10.26 3.16 -3.65
C THR A 107 -8.78 3.47 -3.38
N THR A 108 -8.47 4.37 -2.44
CA THR A 108 -7.10 4.62 -1.96
C THR A 108 -6.40 3.34 -1.52
N PHE A 109 -7.10 2.40 -0.85
CA PHE A 109 -6.48 1.14 -0.42
C PHE A 109 -5.92 0.34 -1.60
N ASP A 110 -6.75 0.15 -2.64
CA ASP A 110 -6.35 -0.55 -3.85
C ASP A 110 -5.23 0.20 -4.58
N SER A 111 -5.30 1.53 -4.60
CA SER A 111 -4.26 2.38 -5.20
C SER A 111 -2.90 2.19 -4.52
N VAL A 112 -2.83 2.08 -3.19
CA VAL A 112 -1.56 1.83 -2.48
C VAL A 112 -0.95 0.50 -2.90
N VAL A 113 -1.74 -0.58 -2.89
CA VAL A 113 -1.26 -1.91 -3.28
C VAL A 113 -0.84 -1.91 -4.75
N PHE A 114 -1.67 -1.34 -5.63
CA PHE A 114 -1.38 -1.20 -7.04
C PHE A 114 -0.03 -0.50 -7.26
N HIS A 115 0.20 0.67 -6.68
CA HIS A 115 1.42 1.44 -6.94
C HIS A 115 2.71 0.84 -6.35
N LEU A 116 2.60 -0.07 -5.39
CA LEU A 116 3.71 -0.84 -4.81
C LEU A 116 3.96 -2.17 -5.54
N THR A 117 3.02 -2.62 -6.35
CA THR A 117 3.10 -3.90 -7.08
C THR A 117 3.13 -3.73 -8.60
N TYR A 118 2.78 -2.54 -9.09
CA TYR A 118 2.68 -2.23 -10.50
C TYR A 118 4.01 -2.48 -11.22
N PHE A 119 3.90 -3.17 -12.35
CA PHE A 119 4.97 -3.36 -13.30
C PHE A 119 4.57 -2.67 -14.61
N ASP A 120 5.46 -1.85 -15.14
CA ASP A 120 5.29 -1.30 -16.47
C ASP A 120 5.71 -2.35 -17.51
N GLN A 121 4.79 -2.74 -18.39
CA GLN A 121 5.07 -3.67 -19.50
C GLN A 121 6.07 -3.09 -20.52
N GLY A 122 6.32 -1.77 -20.49
CA GLY A 122 7.32 -1.08 -21.31
C GLY A 122 8.74 -1.12 -20.73
N LEU A 123 8.91 -1.48 -19.45
CA LEU A 123 10.23 -1.78 -18.90
C LEU A 123 10.63 -3.18 -19.40
N SER A 124 11.86 -3.32 -19.91
CA SER A 124 12.44 -4.63 -20.25
C SER A 124 12.17 -5.64 -19.13
N GLU A 125 11.86 -6.90 -19.45
CA GLU A 125 11.65 -7.97 -18.45
C GLU A 125 12.72 -7.89 -17.34
N GLY A 126 12.29 -7.56 -16.11
CA GLY A 126 13.17 -7.41 -14.95
C GLY A 126 13.54 -5.97 -14.55
N GLY A 127 13.04 -4.93 -15.24
CA GLY A 127 13.27 -3.53 -14.88
C GLY A 127 12.61 -3.13 -13.55
N ILE A 128 13.38 -2.47 -12.67
CA ILE A 128 12.87 -1.85 -11.44
C ILE A 128 12.33 -0.45 -11.80
N PRO A 129 11.06 -0.12 -11.49
CA PRO A 129 10.53 1.23 -11.66
C PRO A 129 11.45 2.30 -11.05
N GLU A 130 11.69 3.42 -11.75
CA GLU A 130 12.65 4.45 -11.31
C GLU A 130 12.35 4.96 -9.90
N LYS A 131 11.07 5.22 -9.59
CA LYS A 131 10.59 5.56 -8.23
C LYS A 131 11.04 4.58 -7.14
N PHE A 132 11.19 3.29 -7.45
CA PHE A 132 11.63 2.29 -6.46
C PHE A 132 13.14 2.34 -6.19
N LYS A 133 13.93 2.91 -7.10
CA LYS A 133 15.39 3.04 -6.94
C LYS A 133 15.77 4.09 -5.90
N LEU A 134 14.88 5.02 -5.57
CA LEU A 134 15.11 6.04 -4.54
C LEU A 134 14.97 5.50 -3.11
N PHE A 135 14.42 4.31 -2.93
CA PHE A 135 14.25 3.74 -1.59
C PHE A 135 15.57 3.22 -1.03
N THR A 136 15.81 3.53 0.25
CA THR A 136 16.88 2.89 1.00
C THR A 136 16.54 1.42 1.29
N ALA A 137 17.53 0.62 1.69
CA ALA A 137 17.28 -0.77 2.08
C ALA A 137 16.28 -0.90 3.25
N ALA A 138 16.25 0.07 4.17
CA ALA A 138 15.27 0.10 5.26
C ALA A 138 13.85 0.39 4.74
N GLN A 139 13.71 1.35 3.82
CA GLN A 139 12.44 1.69 3.18
C GLN A 139 11.89 0.53 2.34
N GLY A 140 12.75 -0.10 1.53
CA GLY A 140 12.37 -1.28 0.74
C GLY A 140 11.95 -2.46 1.60
N ARG A 141 12.59 -2.68 2.76
CA ARG A 141 12.18 -3.72 3.72
C ARG A 141 10.82 -3.42 4.35
N ALA A 142 10.58 -2.17 4.77
CA ALA A 142 9.29 -1.78 5.33
C ALA A 142 8.15 -1.97 4.30
N ILE A 143 8.39 -1.63 3.03
CA ILE A 143 7.46 -1.90 1.92
C ILE A 143 7.23 -3.41 1.75
N ALA A 144 8.29 -4.23 1.77
CA ALA A 144 8.19 -5.68 1.67
C ALA A 144 7.33 -6.28 2.79
N HIS A 145 7.57 -5.85 4.04
CA HIS A 145 6.76 -6.28 5.19
C HIS A 145 5.31 -5.80 5.10
N PHE A 146 5.05 -4.60 4.55
CA PHE A 146 3.69 -4.13 4.27
C PHE A 146 2.97 -5.03 3.27
N LEU A 147 3.60 -5.38 2.16
CA LEU A 147 3.01 -6.28 1.16
C LEU A 147 2.79 -7.70 1.70
N LEU A 148 3.73 -8.23 2.49
CA LEU A 148 3.55 -9.52 3.18
C LEU A 148 2.39 -9.49 4.19
N PHE A 149 2.23 -8.38 4.92
CA PHE A 149 1.10 -8.18 5.82
C PHE A 149 -0.21 -8.21 5.04
N GLU A 150 -0.30 -7.46 3.93
CA GLU A 150 -1.50 -7.40 3.10
C GLU A 150 -1.85 -8.74 2.45
N SER A 151 -0.86 -9.45 1.90
CA SER A 151 -1.05 -10.78 1.33
C SER A 151 -1.62 -11.76 2.38
N ALA A 152 -1.06 -11.77 3.59
CA ALA A 152 -1.55 -12.62 4.67
C ALA A 152 -2.95 -12.22 5.17
N ARG A 153 -3.29 -10.92 5.11
CA ARG A 153 -4.62 -10.41 5.47
C ARG A 153 -5.67 -10.86 4.45
N GLN A 154 -5.39 -10.69 3.15
CA GLN A 154 -6.29 -11.15 2.09
C GLN A 154 -6.51 -12.66 2.14
N GLU A 155 -5.43 -13.44 2.28
CA GLU A 155 -5.52 -14.89 2.43
C GLU A 155 -6.43 -15.29 3.60
N ALA A 156 -6.30 -14.62 4.75
CA ALA A 156 -7.13 -14.91 5.91
C ALA A 156 -8.62 -14.57 5.68
N LEU A 157 -8.89 -13.45 5.00
CA LEU A 157 -10.25 -13.02 4.66
C LEU A 157 -10.90 -13.94 3.64
N GLU A 158 -10.19 -14.30 2.57
CA GLU A 158 -10.68 -15.22 1.55
C GLU A 158 -10.94 -16.62 2.12
N LYS A 159 -10.04 -17.13 2.97
CA LYS A 159 -10.26 -18.39 3.70
C LYS A 159 -11.53 -18.33 4.54
N GLN A 160 -11.73 -17.24 5.28
CA GLN A 160 -12.93 -17.05 6.10
C GLN A 160 -14.20 -16.97 5.23
N TRP A 161 -14.15 -16.24 4.11
CA TRP A 161 -15.26 -16.09 3.18
C TRP A 161 -15.62 -17.41 2.51
N MET A 162 -14.63 -18.15 2.01
CA MET A 162 -14.85 -19.45 1.39
C MET A 162 -15.41 -20.45 2.40
N LYS A 163 -14.86 -20.50 3.63
CA LYS A 163 -15.41 -21.31 4.72
C LYS A 163 -16.86 -20.97 5.02
N ALA A 164 -17.21 -19.69 5.13
CA ALA A 164 -18.58 -19.24 5.38
C ALA A 164 -19.53 -19.61 4.24
N SER A 165 -19.07 -19.45 2.99
CA SER A 165 -19.82 -19.83 1.79
C SER A 165 -20.10 -21.33 1.72
N LEU A 166 -19.09 -22.18 1.93
CA LEU A 166 -19.22 -23.63 1.92
C LEU A 166 -20.11 -24.13 3.07
N THR A 167 -19.99 -23.52 4.26
CA THR A 167 -20.88 -23.81 5.40
C THR A 167 -22.33 -23.48 5.08
N LYS A 168 -22.58 -22.31 4.45
CA LYS A 168 -23.92 -21.92 3.98
C LYS A 168 -24.45 -22.86 2.90
N GLY A 169 -23.57 -23.48 2.11
CA GLY A 169 -23.87 -24.52 1.14
C GLY A 169 -24.18 -25.90 1.76
N GLY A 170 -24.08 -26.06 3.09
CA GLY A 170 -24.43 -27.28 3.80
C GLY A 170 -23.29 -28.28 4.00
N LEU A 171 -22.05 -27.93 3.69
CA LEU A 171 -20.89 -28.79 3.95
C LEU A 171 -20.55 -28.81 5.43
N SER A 172 -20.13 -29.97 5.93
CA SER A 172 -19.64 -30.12 7.29
C SER A 172 -18.22 -29.53 7.43
N PRO A 173 -17.77 -29.17 8.65
CA PRO A 173 -16.39 -28.74 8.86
C PRO A 173 -15.34 -29.77 8.38
N GLU A 174 -15.65 -31.06 8.48
CA GLU A 174 -14.76 -32.16 8.06
C GLU A 174 -14.58 -32.19 6.53
N ASP A 175 -15.62 -31.82 5.77
CA ASP A 175 -15.57 -31.73 4.31
C ASP A 175 -14.93 -30.42 3.83
N ILE A 176 -15.04 -29.34 4.60
CA ILE A 176 -14.51 -28.02 4.23
C ILE A 176 -12.99 -27.96 4.37
N GLU A 177 -12.43 -28.55 5.42
CA GLU A 177 -11.02 -28.40 5.75
C GLU A 177 -10.08 -28.86 4.61
N PRO A 178 -10.28 -30.02 3.96
CA PRO A 178 -9.47 -30.42 2.80
C PRO A 178 -9.57 -29.45 1.62
N ILE A 179 -10.74 -28.82 1.41
CA ILE A 179 -10.95 -27.84 0.32
C ILE A 179 -10.15 -26.58 0.60
N LEU A 180 -10.19 -26.07 1.85
CA LEU A 180 -9.38 -24.92 2.26
C LEU A 180 -7.87 -25.23 2.13
N GLN A 181 -7.44 -26.46 2.41
CA GLN A 181 -6.02 -26.83 2.32
C GLN A 181 -5.51 -26.98 0.89
N ALA A 182 -6.38 -27.38 -0.04
CA ALA A 182 -6.03 -27.54 -1.45
C ALA A 182 -6.04 -26.22 -2.25
N GLN A 183 -6.71 -25.20 -1.74
CA GLN A 183 -6.83 -23.91 -2.41
C GLN A 183 -5.60 -23.04 -2.17
N ASP A 184 -5.06 -22.47 -3.25
CA ASP A 184 -4.08 -21.38 -3.18
C ASP A 184 -4.81 -20.05 -3.00
N PHE A 185 -4.47 -19.32 -1.94
CA PHE A 185 -5.03 -18.01 -1.59
C PHE A 185 -4.00 -16.89 -1.72
N GLN A 186 -2.83 -17.19 -2.27
CA GLN A 186 -1.81 -16.17 -2.45
C GLN A 186 -2.24 -15.17 -3.51
N ASP A 187 -2.19 -13.89 -3.15
CA ASP A 187 -2.32 -12.80 -4.11
C ASP A 187 -1.13 -12.85 -5.10
N ALA A 188 -1.42 -13.22 -6.34
CA ALA A 188 -0.42 -13.39 -7.40
C ALA A 188 0.30 -12.08 -7.76
N GLN A 189 -0.38 -10.94 -7.65
CA GLN A 189 0.18 -9.63 -7.93
C GLN A 189 1.18 -9.23 -6.84
N ILE A 190 0.80 -9.37 -5.57
CA ILE A 190 1.69 -9.11 -4.44
C ILE A 190 2.89 -10.07 -4.47
N ARG A 191 2.65 -11.36 -4.71
CA ARG A 191 3.72 -12.36 -4.83
C ARG A 191 4.70 -12.02 -5.94
N SER A 192 4.21 -11.67 -7.13
CA SER A 192 5.07 -11.30 -8.25
C SER A 192 5.90 -10.05 -7.94
N ALA A 193 5.31 -9.05 -7.32
CA ALA A 193 6.02 -7.84 -6.92
C ALA A 193 7.08 -8.10 -5.85
N LEU A 194 6.77 -8.96 -4.87
CA LEU A 194 7.73 -9.39 -3.85
C LEU A 194 8.95 -10.04 -4.51
N ASP A 195 8.74 -11.05 -5.34
CA ASP A 195 9.83 -11.77 -6.03
C ASP A 195 10.66 -10.84 -6.93
N ARG A 196 10.02 -9.90 -7.63
CA ARG A 196 10.68 -8.99 -8.58
C ARG A 196 11.44 -7.84 -7.89
N TYR A 197 10.85 -7.21 -6.89
CA TYR A 197 11.31 -5.90 -6.41
C TYR A 197 11.75 -5.91 -4.96
N TRP A 198 11.05 -6.66 -4.10
CA TRP A 198 11.09 -6.42 -2.66
C TRP A 198 11.78 -7.52 -1.85
N GLN A 199 11.81 -8.76 -2.36
CA GLN A 199 12.38 -9.93 -1.66
C GLN A 199 13.85 -9.72 -1.29
N LYS A 200 14.60 -9.00 -2.12
CA LYS A 200 16.02 -8.66 -1.87
C LYS A 200 16.27 -7.86 -0.58
N PHE A 201 15.23 -7.26 0.01
CA PHE A 201 15.33 -6.50 1.26
C PHE A 201 14.96 -7.31 2.51
N LEU A 202 14.42 -8.51 2.31
CA LEU A 202 14.07 -9.44 3.38
C LEU A 202 15.31 -10.27 3.77
N PRO A 203 15.43 -10.65 5.05
CA PRO A 203 16.46 -11.61 5.44
C PRO A 203 16.30 -12.92 4.67
N ALA A 204 17.42 -13.56 4.32
CA ALA A 204 17.38 -14.90 3.74
C ALA A 204 16.69 -15.85 4.73
N SER A 205 15.66 -16.54 4.24
CA SER A 205 14.88 -17.52 5.02
C SER A 205 15.67 -18.80 5.24
#